data_AF-A0A926EMQ5-F1
#
_entry.id   AF-A0A926EMQ5-F1
#
_cell.length_a   1.000
_cell.length_b   1.000
_cell.length_c   1.000
_cell.angle_alpha   90.00
_cell.angle_beta   90.00
_cell.angle_gamma   90.00
#
_symmetry.space_group_name_H-M   'P 1'
#
loop_
_entity.id
_entity.type
_entity.pdbx_description
1 polymer ?
#
loop_
_entity_poly.entity_id
_entity_poly.type
_entity_poly.pdbx_seq_one_letter_code
_entity_poly.pdbx_strand_id
1 'polypeptide(L)'
;MDLPILYAWHKDIVFHVLTHMKVDNASNIFNEVYVQEIRQEKKRLGITDDLIGHIEALTDYYIKNFERLSIINFIPFITNSFEELTQTIVNWGSFTEADKGNFINNFIAILEKERVFYHAYWHQKDNMLKYRKDIVEKNLNDRLMLFKCLFDYYKQCKHMKVEVLLSYSMGQNGRGSCNQNSQLVALPFPFDENNEEDTFFMALHELTHPCTDNLVGEGKDISMKDGSHALTENIVMIADYEIIKEVNPILVESYFKWICNKSGNPTVQLDEDMFYNVFVIPAQIKEGLKERIREIVQFLN
;
A
#
# COMPACT_ATOMS: atom_id res chain seq x y z
N MET A 1 22.58 -2.90 5.51
CA MET A 1 21.53 -2.52 6.46
C MET A 1 20.33 -3.31 6.00
N ASP A 2 19.80 -4.18 6.84
CA ASP A 2 18.66 -5.01 6.43
C ASP A 2 17.39 -4.19 6.69
N LEU A 3 16.54 -4.06 5.67
CA LEU A 3 15.26 -3.37 5.78
C LEU A 3 14.36 -4.20 6.70
N PRO A 4 13.79 -3.62 7.77
CA PRO A 4 12.84 -4.33 8.61
C PRO A 4 11.61 -4.76 7.80
N ILE A 5 11.49 -6.06 7.54
CA ILE A 5 10.30 -6.66 6.95
C ILE A 5 9.45 -7.26 8.07
N LEU A 6 8.19 -6.84 8.13
CA LEU A 6 7.23 -7.12 9.18
C LEU A 6 6.12 -8.02 8.64
N TYR A 7 5.63 -8.89 9.53
CA TYR A 7 4.45 -9.73 9.31
C TYR A 7 3.62 -9.67 10.59
N ALA A 8 2.38 -9.21 10.50
CA ALA A 8 1.54 -9.00 11.67
C ALA A 8 0.06 -9.26 11.37
N TRP A 9 -0.49 -10.36 11.88
CA TRP A 9 -1.89 -10.74 11.69
C TRP A 9 -2.88 -9.63 12.08
N HIS A 10 -2.58 -8.90 13.16
CA HIS A 10 -3.46 -7.84 13.66
C HIS A 10 -3.46 -6.59 12.76
N LYS A 11 -2.42 -6.41 11.94
CA LYS A 11 -2.40 -5.39 10.89
C LYS A 11 -3.09 -5.92 9.64
N ASP A 12 -2.79 -7.17 9.30
CA ASP A 12 -3.29 -7.85 8.10
C ASP A 12 -4.81 -8.08 8.14
N ILE A 13 -5.43 -8.21 9.33
CA ILE A 13 -6.88 -8.46 9.46
C ILE A 13 -7.74 -7.32 8.87
N VAL A 14 -7.25 -6.08 8.92
CA VAL A 14 -7.94 -4.95 8.27
C VAL A 14 -7.96 -5.16 6.76
N PHE A 15 -6.82 -5.53 6.18
CA PHE A 15 -6.71 -5.80 4.74
C PHE A 15 -7.46 -7.08 4.35
N HIS A 16 -7.50 -8.09 5.22
CA HIS A 16 -8.33 -9.28 5.06
C HIS A 16 -9.81 -8.96 4.96
N VAL A 17 -10.31 -8.02 5.75
CA VAL A 17 -11.70 -7.61 5.64
C VAL A 17 -11.90 -6.72 4.41
N LEU A 18 -11.02 -5.74 4.18
CA LEU A 18 -11.15 -4.80 3.06
C LEU A 18 -10.97 -5.44 1.67
N THR A 19 -10.22 -6.54 1.54
CA THR A 19 -10.08 -7.27 0.26
C THR A 19 -11.39 -7.95 -0.19
N HIS A 20 -12.40 -8.05 0.68
CA HIS A 20 -13.75 -8.46 0.31
C HIS A 20 -14.60 -7.29 -0.22
N MET A 21 -14.14 -6.04 -0.06
CA MET A 21 -14.85 -4.84 -0.50
C MET A 21 -14.42 -4.44 -1.91
N LYS A 22 -15.32 -4.58 -2.88
CA LYS A 22 -15.05 -4.17 -4.26
C LYS A 22 -15.36 -2.69 -4.44
N VAL A 23 -14.30 -1.89 -4.60
CA VAL A 23 -14.39 -0.43 -4.83
C VAL A 23 -13.60 -0.02 -6.08
N ASP A 24 -13.89 1.14 -6.65
CA ASP A 24 -13.29 1.68 -7.88
C ASP A 24 -12.38 2.90 -7.61
N ASN A 25 -11.84 3.00 -6.40
CA ASN A 25 -10.94 4.08 -5.97
C ASN A 25 -9.57 3.53 -5.51
N ALA A 26 -8.66 4.43 -5.10
CA ALA A 26 -7.29 4.09 -4.70
C ALA A 26 -7.19 3.08 -3.54
N SER A 27 -8.26 2.91 -2.74
CA SER A 27 -8.23 1.91 -1.67
C SER A 27 -8.58 0.49 -2.12
N ASN A 28 -8.84 0.27 -3.41
CA ASN A 28 -9.18 -1.06 -3.91
C ASN A 28 -8.00 -2.03 -3.70
N ILE A 29 -8.21 -3.03 -2.84
CA ILE A 29 -7.29 -4.16 -2.65
C ILE A 29 -7.98 -5.50 -2.94
N PHE A 30 -9.16 -5.46 -3.57
CA PHE A 30 -10.02 -6.62 -3.83
C PHE A 30 -9.27 -7.73 -4.58
N ASN A 31 -9.44 -8.97 -4.12
CA ASN A 31 -8.84 -10.14 -4.74
C ASN A 31 -9.82 -11.31 -4.74
N GLU A 32 -10.40 -11.61 -5.91
CA GLU A 32 -11.37 -12.68 -6.04
C GLU A 32 -10.78 -14.06 -5.68
N VAL A 33 -9.53 -14.34 -6.05
CA VAL A 33 -8.87 -15.61 -5.75
C VAL A 33 -8.73 -15.80 -4.24
N TYR A 34 -8.27 -14.77 -3.54
CA TYR A 34 -8.14 -14.77 -2.09
C TYR A 34 -9.51 -14.93 -1.40
N VAL A 35 -10.52 -14.19 -1.86
CA VAL A 35 -11.89 -14.25 -1.32
C VAL A 35 -12.45 -15.68 -1.46
N GLN A 36 -12.24 -16.34 -2.60
CA GLN A 36 -12.65 -17.74 -2.76
C GLN A 36 -11.85 -18.70 -1.86
N GLU A 37 -10.56 -18.47 -1.68
CA GLU A 37 -9.72 -19.26 -0.76
C GLU A 37 -10.27 -19.21 0.67
N ILE A 38 -10.51 -18.01 1.20
CA ILE A 38 -11.07 -17.81 2.54
C ILE A 38 -12.43 -18.49 2.68
N ARG A 39 -13.30 -18.36 1.68
CA ARG A 39 -14.62 -19.01 1.68
C ARG A 39 -14.52 -20.53 1.76
N GLN A 40 -13.61 -21.12 0.98
CA GLN A 40 -13.38 -22.57 1.00
C GLN A 40 -12.84 -23.03 2.35
N GLU A 41 -11.92 -22.29 2.94
CA GLU A 41 -11.32 -22.62 4.22
C GLU A 41 -12.33 -22.50 5.38
N LYS A 42 -13.14 -21.43 5.41
CA LYS A 42 -14.26 -21.31 6.35
C LYS A 42 -15.25 -22.47 6.23
N LYS A 43 -15.62 -22.84 5.00
CA LYS A 43 -16.50 -23.99 4.74
C LYS A 43 -15.90 -25.30 5.26
N ARG A 44 -14.60 -25.52 5.07
CA ARG A 44 -13.87 -26.69 5.58
C ARG A 44 -13.94 -26.80 7.11
N LEU A 45 -13.94 -25.65 7.80
CA LEU A 45 -14.04 -25.54 9.25
C LEU A 45 -15.48 -25.51 9.77
N GLY A 46 -16.49 -25.59 8.90
CA GLY A 46 -17.90 -25.50 9.30
C GLY A 46 -18.36 -24.09 9.70
N ILE A 47 -17.59 -23.06 9.35
CA ILE A 47 -17.96 -21.66 9.58
C ILE A 47 -18.93 -21.23 8.48
N THR A 48 -20.12 -20.81 8.89
CA THR A 48 -21.21 -20.38 7.99
C THR A 48 -21.34 -18.87 7.85
N ASP A 49 -20.42 -18.12 8.46
CA ASP A 49 -20.39 -16.67 8.37
C ASP A 49 -20.15 -16.16 6.95
N ASP A 50 -20.96 -15.19 6.52
CA ASP A 50 -20.88 -14.56 5.21
C ASP A 50 -20.22 -13.18 5.29
N LEU A 51 -18.88 -13.18 5.36
CA LEU A 51 -18.07 -11.97 5.37
C LEU A 51 -18.33 -11.08 4.15
N ILE A 52 -18.54 -11.68 2.97
CA ILE A 52 -18.80 -10.93 1.72
C ILE A 52 -20.11 -10.16 1.87
N GLY A 53 -21.20 -10.84 2.27
CA GLY A 53 -22.49 -10.18 2.45
C GLY A 53 -22.45 -9.06 3.50
N HIS A 54 -21.71 -9.25 4.60
CA HIS A 54 -21.51 -8.18 5.59
C HIS A 54 -20.76 -6.97 5.04
N ILE A 55 -19.77 -7.17 4.18
CA ILE A 55 -18.96 -6.10 3.60
C ILE A 55 -19.67 -5.39 2.44
N GLU A 56 -20.38 -6.13 1.60
CA GLU A 56 -21.24 -5.56 0.55
C GLU A 56 -22.24 -4.55 1.15
N ALA A 57 -22.82 -4.86 2.31
CA ALA A 57 -23.73 -3.95 3.01
C ALA A 57 -23.09 -2.63 3.48
N LEU A 58 -21.77 -2.57 3.63
CA LEU A 58 -21.03 -1.36 4.04
C LEU A 58 -20.45 -0.58 2.85
N THR A 59 -20.40 -1.19 1.67
CA THR A 59 -19.61 -0.70 0.52
C THR A 59 -20.12 0.65 0.01
N ASP A 60 -21.44 0.81 -0.17
CA ASP A 60 -22.01 2.07 -0.68
C ASP A 60 -21.73 3.26 0.25
N TYR A 61 -21.85 3.06 1.56
CA TYR A 61 -21.56 4.10 2.54
C TYR A 61 -20.07 4.45 2.52
N TYR A 62 -19.20 3.44 2.39
CA TYR A 62 -17.76 3.63 2.26
C TYR A 62 -17.39 4.48 1.07
N ILE A 63 -17.86 4.12 -0.14
CA ILE A 63 -17.57 4.83 -1.38
C ILE A 63 -18.05 6.29 -1.28
N LYS A 64 -19.28 6.51 -0.80
CA LYS A 64 -19.85 7.86 -0.67
C LYS A 64 -19.09 8.75 0.31
N ASN A 65 -18.47 8.16 1.34
CA ASN A 65 -17.77 8.87 2.42
C ASN A 65 -16.27 8.58 2.43
N PHE A 66 -15.72 8.19 1.27
CA PHE A 66 -14.35 7.71 1.12
C PHE A 66 -13.31 8.63 1.76
N GLU A 67 -13.38 9.94 1.51
CA GLU A 67 -12.43 10.93 2.06
C GLU A 67 -12.26 10.86 3.58
N ARG A 68 -13.31 10.52 4.34
CA ARG A 68 -13.20 10.36 5.79
C ARG A 68 -12.82 8.94 6.16
N LEU A 69 -13.42 7.93 5.51
CA LEU A 69 -13.27 6.52 5.88
C LEU A 69 -11.99 5.86 5.33
N SER A 70 -11.34 6.46 4.34
CA SER A 70 -10.11 5.95 3.71
C SER A 70 -9.00 5.72 4.74
N ILE A 71 -8.98 6.52 5.82
CA ILE A 71 -8.03 6.44 6.92
C ILE A 71 -7.94 5.05 7.56
N ILE A 72 -9.00 4.24 7.49
CA ILE A 72 -9.01 2.85 7.97
C ILE A 72 -7.89 2.02 7.32
N ASN A 73 -7.52 2.30 6.07
CA ASN A 73 -6.42 1.63 5.38
C ASN A 73 -5.06 1.91 6.01
N PHE A 74 -4.93 3.00 6.78
CA PHE A 74 -3.67 3.50 7.31
C PHE A 74 -3.56 3.34 8.84
N ILE A 75 -4.64 3.04 9.55
CA ILE A 75 -4.62 2.78 10.99
C ILE A 75 -3.73 1.57 11.38
N PRO A 76 -3.63 0.47 10.60
CA PRO A 76 -2.73 -0.64 10.93
C PRO A 76 -1.26 -0.24 11.13
N PHE A 77 -0.83 0.88 10.53
CA PHE A 77 0.55 1.35 10.60
C PHE A 77 0.93 1.96 11.94
N ILE A 78 -0.05 2.43 12.72
CA ILE A 78 0.16 3.15 13.98
C ILE A 78 -0.25 2.35 15.21
N THR A 79 -0.55 1.06 15.06
CA THR A 79 -1.05 0.18 16.12
C THR A 79 -0.18 -1.06 16.27
N ASN A 80 -0.10 -1.62 17.49
CA ASN A 80 0.78 -2.74 17.84
C ASN A 80 0.02 -3.97 18.35
N SER A 81 -1.29 -3.86 18.55
CA SER A 81 -2.16 -4.97 18.91
C SER A 81 -3.53 -4.84 18.25
N PHE A 82 -4.30 -5.92 18.29
CA PHE A 82 -5.67 -5.91 17.79
C PHE A 82 -6.57 -5.00 18.64
N GLU A 83 -6.39 -5.00 19.96
CA GLU A 83 -7.12 -4.12 20.88
C GLU A 83 -6.81 -2.64 20.65
N GLU A 84 -5.53 -2.30 20.42
CA GLU A 84 -5.12 -0.94 20.07
C GLU A 84 -5.69 -0.53 18.71
N LEU A 85 -5.69 -1.45 17.74
CA LEU A 85 -6.27 -1.24 16.40
C LEU A 85 -7.75 -0.89 16.50
N THR A 86 -8.57 -1.74 17.12
CA THR A 86 -10.02 -1.52 17.18
C THR A 86 -10.35 -0.25 17.97
N GLN A 87 -9.64 0.00 19.07
CA GLN A 87 -9.84 1.21 19.87
C GLN A 87 -9.46 2.48 19.10
N THR A 88 -8.38 2.43 18.31
CA THR A 88 -7.93 3.55 17.46
C THR A 88 -8.96 3.86 16.36
N ILE A 89 -9.51 2.82 15.71
CA ILE A 89 -10.57 3.01 14.70
C ILE A 89 -11.80 3.65 15.34
N VAL A 90 -12.28 3.14 16.48
CA VAL A 90 -13.49 3.67 17.14
C VAL A 90 -13.34 5.14 17.57
N ASN A 91 -12.14 5.50 18.06
CA ASN A 91 -11.88 6.83 18.62
C ASN A 91 -11.32 7.83 17.60
N TRP A 92 -11.23 7.45 16.31
CA TRP A 92 -10.61 8.32 15.32
C TRP A 92 -11.40 9.63 15.16
N GLY A 93 -10.74 10.76 15.43
CA GLY A 93 -11.41 12.04 15.65
C GLY A 93 -12.11 12.65 14.43
N SER A 94 -11.83 12.16 13.21
CA SER A 94 -12.48 12.68 11.99
C SER A 94 -13.80 11.98 11.64
N PHE A 95 -14.15 10.89 12.33
CA PHE A 95 -15.41 10.18 12.08
C PHE A 95 -16.60 10.90 12.71
N THR A 96 -17.64 11.11 11.90
CA THR A 96 -18.92 11.66 12.37
C THR A 96 -19.75 10.59 13.10
N GLU A 97 -20.77 11.00 13.86
CA GLU A 97 -21.71 10.05 14.47
C GLU A 97 -22.45 9.20 13.42
N ALA A 98 -22.67 9.75 12.22
CA ALA A 98 -23.21 8.99 11.10
C ALA A 98 -22.22 7.93 10.60
N ASP A 99 -20.92 8.24 10.53
CA ASP A 99 -19.89 7.27 10.14
C ASP A 99 -19.81 6.14 11.18
N LYS A 100 -19.91 6.49 12.47
CA LYS A 100 -19.95 5.51 13.56
C LYS A 100 -21.12 4.54 13.44
N GLY A 101 -22.33 5.08 13.28
CA GLY A 101 -23.56 4.28 13.19
C GLY A 101 -23.69 3.46 11.92
N ASN A 102 -23.27 3.99 10.77
CA ASN A 102 -23.50 3.36 9.47
C ASN A 102 -22.32 2.48 9.00
N PHE A 103 -21.10 2.70 9.50
CA PHE A 103 -19.92 1.97 9.05
C PHE A 103 -19.08 1.43 10.20
N ILE A 104 -18.52 2.31 11.05
CA ILE A 104 -17.45 1.93 11.99
C ILE A 104 -17.89 0.82 12.96
N ASN A 105 -19.06 0.94 13.57
CA ASN A 105 -19.52 -0.06 14.54
C ASN A 105 -19.69 -1.44 13.90
N ASN A 106 -20.22 -1.51 12.68
CA ASN A 106 -20.38 -2.76 11.94
C ASN A 106 -19.02 -3.30 11.50
N PHE A 107 -18.12 -2.43 11.02
CA PHE A 107 -16.77 -2.82 10.63
C PHE A 107 -15.98 -3.42 11.80
N ILE A 108 -16.08 -2.83 12.99
CA ILE A 108 -15.48 -3.36 14.22
C ILE A 108 -16.10 -4.71 14.59
N ALA A 109 -17.43 -4.84 14.53
CA ALA A 109 -18.09 -6.12 14.80
C ALA A 109 -17.63 -7.23 13.83
N ILE A 110 -17.38 -6.88 12.56
CA ILE A 110 -16.81 -7.79 11.57
C ILE A 110 -15.38 -8.19 11.96
N LEU A 111 -14.50 -7.22 12.30
CA LEU A 111 -13.13 -7.53 12.73
C LEU A 111 -13.09 -8.45 13.95
N GLU A 112 -13.93 -8.18 14.97
CA GLU A 112 -14.02 -8.99 16.18
C GLU A 112 -14.49 -10.42 15.89
N LYS A 113 -15.49 -10.56 15.01
CA LYS A 113 -16.00 -11.87 14.58
C LYS A 113 -14.94 -12.66 13.80
N GLU A 114 -14.24 -11.99 12.90
CA GLU A 114 -13.20 -12.59 12.06
C GLU A 114 -11.94 -12.97 12.82
N ARG A 115 -11.63 -12.26 13.91
CA ARG A 115 -10.40 -12.42 14.70
C ARG A 115 -10.04 -13.87 14.98
N VAL A 116 -11.00 -14.68 15.45
CA VAL A 116 -10.73 -16.07 15.88
C VAL A 116 -10.31 -16.94 14.70
N PHE A 117 -11.08 -16.90 13.61
CA PHE A 117 -10.78 -17.64 12.39
C PHE A 117 -9.46 -17.15 11.78
N TYR A 118 -9.36 -15.84 11.59
CA TYR A 118 -8.28 -15.25 10.81
C TYR A 118 -6.94 -15.37 11.52
N HIS A 119 -6.88 -15.22 12.84
CA HIS A 119 -5.65 -15.42 13.62
C HIS A 119 -5.07 -16.83 13.40
N ALA A 120 -5.90 -17.87 13.49
CA ALA A 120 -5.47 -19.25 13.29
C ALA A 120 -5.04 -19.50 11.83
N TYR A 121 -5.85 -19.07 10.87
CA TYR A 121 -5.56 -19.18 9.45
C TYR A 121 -4.25 -18.47 9.08
N TRP A 122 -4.06 -17.24 9.55
CA TRP A 122 -2.87 -16.43 9.28
C TRP A 122 -1.61 -17.12 9.78
N HIS A 123 -1.60 -17.63 11.01
CA HIS A 123 -0.45 -18.35 11.56
C HIS A 123 -0.17 -19.66 10.84
N GLN A 124 -1.20 -20.39 10.40
CA GLN A 124 -1.01 -21.56 9.56
C GLN A 124 -0.33 -21.18 8.24
N LYS A 125 -0.83 -20.12 7.57
CA LYS A 125 -0.29 -19.64 6.30
C LYS A 125 1.14 -19.12 6.45
N ASP A 126 1.43 -18.34 7.48
CA ASP A 126 2.77 -17.84 7.81
C ASP A 126 3.78 -18.98 7.98
N ASN A 127 3.39 -20.04 8.71
CA ASN A 127 4.23 -21.22 8.89
C ASN A 127 4.47 -21.98 7.58
N MET A 128 3.43 -22.12 6.74
CA MET A 128 3.56 -22.77 5.43
C MET A 128 4.48 -22.00 4.47
N LEU A 129 4.51 -20.67 4.60
CA LEU A 129 5.29 -19.79 3.74
C LEU A 129 6.73 -19.56 4.20
N LYS A 130 7.19 -20.17 5.30
CA LYS A 130 8.50 -19.90 5.89
C LYS A 130 9.66 -19.85 4.88
N TYR A 131 9.78 -20.86 4.01
CA TYR A 131 10.83 -20.88 2.98
C TYR A 131 10.65 -19.79 1.91
N ARG A 132 9.39 -19.53 1.52
CA ARG A 132 9.08 -18.47 0.56
C ARG A 132 9.43 -17.09 1.12
N LYS A 133 9.13 -16.86 2.42
CA LYS A 133 9.48 -15.62 3.12
C LYS A 133 10.98 -15.37 3.10
N ASP A 134 11.80 -16.37 3.41
CA ASP A 134 13.27 -16.23 3.39
C ASP A 134 13.78 -15.78 2.00
N ILE A 135 13.20 -16.31 0.91
CA ILE A 135 13.53 -15.90 -0.46
C ILE A 135 13.06 -14.47 -0.74
N VAL A 136 11.79 -14.18 -0.45
CA VAL A 136 11.19 -12.87 -0.72
C VAL A 136 11.89 -11.76 0.05
N GLU A 137 12.19 -11.99 1.33
CA GLU A 137 12.89 -11.04 2.18
C GLU A 137 14.28 -10.74 1.63
N LYS A 138 15.03 -11.78 1.25
CA LYS A 138 16.34 -11.62 0.65
C LYS A 138 16.26 -10.84 -0.67
N ASN A 139 15.41 -11.28 -1.60
CA ASN A 139 15.32 -10.67 -2.93
C ASN A 139 14.82 -9.23 -2.88
N LEU A 140 13.83 -8.94 -2.02
CA LEU A 140 13.32 -7.59 -1.83
C LEU A 140 14.38 -6.69 -1.20
N ASN A 141 15.11 -7.16 -0.19
CA ASN A 141 16.24 -6.43 0.38
C ASN A 141 17.34 -6.17 -0.66
N ASP A 142 17.80 -7.19 -1.38
CA ASP A 142 18.86 -7.07 -2.39
C ASP A 142 18.48 -6.02 -3.46
N ARG A 143 17.23 -6.02 -3.92
CA ARG A 143 16.73 -5.04 -4.91
C ARG A 143 16.58 -3.64 -4.31
N LEU A 144 15.94 -3.51 -3.15
CA LEU A 144 15.74 -2.20 -2.52
C LEU A 144 17.05 -1.55 -2.08
N MET A 145 18.08 -2.34 -1.75
CA MET A 145 19.40 -1.83 -1.42
C MET A 145 20.12 -1.16 -2.58
N LEU A 146 19.74 -1.44 -3.84
CA LEU A 146 20.19 -0.66 -4.99
C LEU A 146 19.74 0.80 -4.86
N PHE A 147 18.56 1.01 -4.27
CA PHE A 147 17.92 2.30 -4.05
C PHE A 147 18.19 2.85 -2.65
N LYS A 148 19.33 2.49 -2.02
CA LYS A 148 19.73 2.97 -0.69
C LYS A 148 19.67 4.49 -0.54
N CYS A 149 19.81 5.24 -1.63
CA CYS A 149 19.71 6.69 -1.66
C CYS A 149 18.39 7.22 -1.08
N LEU A 150 17.27 6.49 -1.29
CA LEU A 150 15.99 6.81 -0.66
C LEU A 150 16.05 6.62 0.86
N PHE A 151 16.60 5.51 1.33
CA PHE A 151 16.75 5.24 2.77
C PHE A 151 17.66 6.25 3.46
N ASP A 152 18.75 6.64 2.79
CA ASP A 152 19.66 7.67 3.29
C ASP A 152 18.98 9.04 3.30
N TYR A 153 18.17 9.38 2.29
CA TYR A 153 17.34 10.59 2.30
C TYR A 153 16.34 10.58 3.47
N TYR A 154 15.63 9.48 3.71
CA TYR A 154 14.74 9.35 4.87
C TYR A 154 15.47 9.55 6.20
N LYS A 155 16.63 8.92 6.36
CA LYS A 155 17.41 8.99 7.58
C LYS A 155 17.98 10.39 7.83
N GLN A 156 18.54 11.00 6.79
CA GLN A 156 19.29 12.26 6.91
C GLN A 156 18.39 13.49 6.86
N CYS A 157 17.38 13.48 5.99
CA CYS A 157 16.53 14.66 5.76
C CYS A 157 15.20 14.60 6.53
N LYS A 158 14.68 13.39 6.83
CA LYS A 158 13.40 13.22 7.52
C LYS A 158 13.50 12.63 8.91
N HIS A 159 14.69 12.16 9.31
CA HIS A 159 14.93 11.47 10.57
C HIS A 159 14.01 10.27 10.81
N MET A 160 13.63 9.58 9.72
CA MET A 160 12.75 8.41 9.75
C MET A 160 13.50 7.15 9.35
N LYS A 161 13.09 6.02 9.93
CA LYS A 161 13.42 4.68 9.43
C LYS A 161 12.44 4.27 8.34
N VAL A 162 12.75 3.22 7.60
CA VAL A 162 11.80 2.59 6.68
C VAL A 162 11.48 1.18 7.17
N GLU A 163 10.21 0.80 7.14
CA GLU A 163 9.72 -0.52 7.48
C GLU A 163 8.75 -1.02 6.39
N VAL A 164 8.80 -2.30 6.06
CA VAL A 164 7.93 -2.92 5.05
C VAL A 164 7.05 -3.96 5.73
N LEU A 165 5.74 -3.84 5.60
CA LEU A 165 4.77 -4.86 5.99
C LEU A 165 4.37 -5.68 4.76
N LEU A 166 4.63 -6.98 4.76
CA LEU A 166 4.10 -7.87 3.74
C LEU A 166 2.78 -8.50 4.23
N SER A 167 1.72 -8.26 3.47
CA SER A 167 0.35 -8.70 3.76
C SER A 167 0.00 -9.96 2.97
N TYR A 168 -0.62 -10.94 3.62
CA TYR A 168 -1.12 -12.14 2.93
C TYR A 168 -2.51 -11.96 2.33
N SER A 169 -3.14 -10.80 2.54
CA SER A 169 -4.53 -10.55 2.17
C SER A 169 -4.74 -9.46 1.13
N MET A 170 -3.78 -8.52 1.01
CA MET A 170 -3.80 -7.51 -0.04
C MET A 170 -3.59 -8.16 -1.41
N GLY A 171 -4.50 -7.93 -2.36
CA GLY A 171 -4.34 -8.41 -3.73
C GLY A 171 -3.62 -7.47 -4.67
N GLN A 172 -3.71 -6.18 -4.41
CA GLN A 172 -3.19 -5.12 -5.25
C GLN A 172 -3.06 -3.83 -4.45
N ASN A 173 -2.33 -2.86 -5.01
CA ASN A 173 -2.06 -1.52 -4.47
C ASN A 173 -1.34 -1.53 -3.13
N GLY A 174 -0.26 -0.75 -3.02
CA GLY A 174 0.44 -0.58 -1.75
C GLY A 174 -0.29 0.40 -0.85
N ARG A 175 0.24 0.58 0.36
CA ARG A 175 -0.13 1.68 1.25
C ARG A 175 1.13 2.23 1.91
N GLY A 176 1.45 3.49 1.66
CA GLY A 176 2.43 4.25 2.41
C GLY A 176 1.81 5.02 3.57
N SER A 177 2.43 4.99 4.75
CA SER A 177 2.08 5.87 5.87
C SER A 177 3.31 6.14 6.74
N CYS A 178 3.28 7.20 7.53
CA CYS A 178 4.34 7.52 8.48
C CYS A 178 3.81 7.53 9.91
N ASN A 179 4.64 7.10 10.85
CA ASN A 179 4.49 7.41 12.27
C ASN A 179 5.61 8.37 12.71
N GLN A 180 5.75 8.62 14.01
CA GLN A 180 6.75 9.58 14.53
C GLN A 180 8.21 9.20 14.22
N ASN A 181 8.50 7.92 13.98
CA ASN A 181 9.87 7.39 13.88
C ASN A 181 10.17 6.65 12.57
N SER A 182 9.14 6.26 11.83
CA SER A 182 9.25 5.39 10.66
C SER A 182 8.29 5.82 9.55
N GLN A 183 8.77 5.73 8.32
CA GLN A 183 7.97 5.50 7.13
C GLN A 183 7.68 4.00 7.03
N LEU A 184 6.42 3.65 6.83
CA LEU A 184 5.98 2.28 6.67
C LEU A 184 5.27 2.11 5.34
N VAL A 185 5.50 0.97 4.69
CA VAL A 185 4.77 0.59 3.47
C VAL A 185 4.15 -0.80 3.66
N ALA A 186 2.87 -0.96 3.37
CA ALA A 186 2.21 -2.27 3.32
C ALA A 186 2.04 -2.70 1.87
N LEU A 187 2.43 -3.94 1.58
CA LEU A 187 2.47 -4.47 0.23
C LEU A 187 1.87 -5.89 0.21
N PRO A 188 1.24 -6.30 -0.91
CA PRO A 188 0.93 -7.70 -1.18
C PRO A 188 2.17 -8.58 -1.07
N PHE A 189 2.04 -9.69 -0.36
CA PHE A 189 3.06 -10.74 -0.33
C PHE A 189 3.14 -11.44 -1.71
N PRO A 190 4.31 -11.53 -2.34
CA PRO A 190 4.48 -12.20 -3.62
C PRO A 190 4.51 -13.72 -3.42
N PHE A 191 3.34 -14.35 -3.50
CA PHE A 191 3.19 -15.80 -3.32
C PHE A 191 4.01 -16.62 -4.32
N ASP A 192 4.24 -16.10 -5.52
CA ASP A 192 5.11 -16.69 -6.54
C ASP A 192 6.16 -15.70 -7.06
N GLU A 193 7.19 -16.25 -7.73
CA GLU A 193 8.36 -15.49 -8.21
C GLU A 193 7.99 -14.39 -9.21
N ASN A 194 6.89 -14.55 -9.97
CA ASN A 194 6.51 -13.58 -10.98
C ASN A 194 5.98 -12.28 -10.36
N ASN A 195 5.55 -12.31 -9.10
CA ASN A 195 5.03 -11.14 -8.40
C ASN A 195 6.10 -10.38 -7.59
N GLU A 196 7.32 -10.91 -7.45
CA GLU A 196 8.36 -10.24 -6.64
C GLU A 196 8.75 -8.89 -7.22
N GLU A 197 8.83 -8.79 -8.54
CA GLU A 197 9.15 -7.55 -9.23
C GLU A 197 8.04 -6.51 -9.05
N ASP A 198 6.78 -6.94 -9.10
CA ASP A 198 5.64 -6.06 -8.84
C ASP A 198 5.63 -5.55 -7.39
N THR A 199 5.93 -6.41 -6.41
CA THR A 199 6.07 -6.01 -5.01
C THR A 199 7.24 -5.04 -4.82
N PHE A 200 8.36 -5.24 -5.51
CA PHE A 200 9.50 -4.33 -5.48
C PHE A 200 9.15 -2.94 -6.03
N PHE A 201 8.55 -2.83 -7.22
CA PHE A 201 8.18 -1.53 -7.78
C PHE A 201 7.11 -0.83 -6.95
N MET A 202 6.17 -1.60 -6.38
CA MET A 202 5.19 -1.04 -5.46
C MET A 202 5.84 -0.53 -4.17
N ALA A 203 6.83 -1.25 -3.63
CA ALA A 203 7.61 -0.75 -2.49
C ALA A 203 8.29 0.58 -2.84
N LEU A 204 8.96 0.65 -3.98
CA LEU A 204 9.65 1.85 -4.44
C LEU A 204 8.67 3.04 -4.55
N HIS A 205 7.54 2.83 -5.23
CA HIS A 205 6.50 3.83 -5.43
C HIS A 205 5.97 4.41 -4.10
N GLU A 206 5.59 3.54 -3.16
CA GLU A 206 5.10 3.95 -1.84
C GLU A 206 6.18 4.65 -0.98
N LEU A 207 7.46 4.39 -1.26
CA LEU A 207 8.61 5.07 -0.64
C LEU A 207 9.00 6.38 -1.35
N THR A 208 8.49 6.63 -2.55
CA THR A 208 8.74 7.90 -3.23
C THR A 208 7.72 8.95 -2.82
N HIS A 209 6.46 8.56 -2.58
CA HIS A 209 5.35 9.44 -2.17
C HIS A 209 5.73 10.48 -1.11
N PRO A 210 6.22 10.10 0.09
CA PRO A 210 6.52 11.10 1.12
C PRO A 210 7.57 12.12 0.68
N CYS A 211 8.44 11.78 -0.28
CA CYS A 211 9.50 12.66 -0.79
C CYS A 211 8.98 13.71 -1.77
N THR A 212 7.84 13.45 -2.41
CA THR A 212 7.29 14.27 -3.48
C THR A 212 5.94 14.88 -3.20
N ASP A 213 5.14 14.31 -2.29
CA ASP A 213 3.77 14.74 -2.02
C ASP A 213 3.67 16.22 -1.60
N ASN A 214 4.65 16.75 -0.88
CA ASN A 214 4.66 18.16 -0.49
C ASN A 214 4.80 19.15 -1.67
N LEU A 215 5.15 18.67 -2.87
CA LEU A 215 5.25 19.50 -4.07
C LEU A 215 3.89 20.00 -4.58
N VAL A 216 2.77 19.39 -4.18
CA VAL A 216 1.41 19.93 -4.47
C VAL A 216 0.99 21.06 -3.51
N GLY A 217 1.75 21.24 -2.43
CA GLY A 217 1.57 22.29 -1.44
C GLY A 217 1.80 21.76 -0.02
N GLU A 218 2.62 22.48 0.74
CA GLU A 218 2.95 22.11 2.11
C GLU A 218 1.70 22.14 3.01
N GLY A 219 1.46 21.04 3.73
CA GLY A 219 0.33 20.91 4.66
C GLY A 219 -1.05 20.86 4.02
N LYS A 220 -1.15 20.64 2.70
CA LYS A 220 -2.43 20.41 2.02
C LYS A 220 -2.87 18.96 2.15
N ASP A 221 -4.14 18.76 2.49
CA ASP A 221 -4.76 17.44 2.43
C ASP A 221 -4.86 17.00 0.97
N ILE A 222 -4.33 15.81 0.68
CA ILE A 222 -4.45 15.17 -0.63
C ILE A 222 -5.83 14.50 -0.70
N SER A 223 -6.62 14.85 -1.71
CA SER A 223 -8.01 14.44 -1.86
C SER A 223 -8.31 13.92 -3.27
N MET A 224 -9.25 12.99 -3.38
CA MET A 224 -9.78 12.56 -4.68
C MET A 224 -10.67 13.64 -5.31
N LYS A 225 -11.24 14.55 -4.51
CA LYS A 225 -12.29 15.49 -4.96
C LYS A 225 -11.76 16.70 -5.72
N ASP A 226 -10.57 17.18 -5.37
CA ASP A 226 -9.96 18.36 -5.98
C ASP A 226 -8.88 18.02 -7.01
N GLY A 227 -8.66 16.72 -7.25
CA GLY A 227 -7.66 16.22 -8.19
C GLY A 227 -6.22 16.24 -7.67
N SER A 228 -5.99 16.67 -6.42
CA SER A 228 -4.65 16.67 -5.83
C SER A 228 -4.05 15.26 -5.73
N HIS A 229 -4.87 14.23 -5.45
CA HIS A 229 -4.41 12.84 -5.48
C HIS A 229 -3.89 12.42 -6.86
N ALA A 230 -4.66 12.66 -7.92
CA ALA A 230 -4.20 12.33 -9.28
C ALA A 230 -2.92 13.09 -9.67
N LEU A 231 -2.76 14.32 -9.18
CA LEU A 231 -1.53 15.08 -9.38
C LEU A 231 -0.35 14.50 -8.60
N THR A 232 -0.52 14.07 -7.35
CA THR A 232 0.54 13.41 -6.58
C THR A 232 0.95 12.09 -7.21
N GLU A 233 -0.01 11.30 -7.71
CA GLU A 233 0.26 10.09 -8.49
C GLU A 233 1.13 10.40 -9.72
N ASN A 234 0.80 11.43 -10.51
CA ASN A 234 1.63 11.80 -11.66
C ASN A 234 3.05 12.22 -11.25
N ILE A 235 3.19 12.95 -10.14
CA ILE A 235 4.49 13.41 -9.65
C ILE A 235 5.34 12.22 -9.20
N VAL A 236 4.78 11.31 -8.40
CA VAL A 236 5.51 10.14 -7.88
C VAL A 236 5.90 9.20 -9.02
N MET A 237 5.03 9.00 -10.02
CA MET A 237 5.33 8.17 -11.18
C MET A 237 6.55 8.70 -11.94
N ILE A 238 6.61 10.01 -12.19
CA ILE A 238 7.78 10.65 -12.82
C ILE A 238 9.01 10.51 -11.92
N ALA A 239 8.89 10.73 -10.61
CA ALA A 239 10.00 10.59 -9.69
C ALA A 239 10.57 9.16 -9.66
N ASP A 240 9.72 8.14 -9.58
CA ASP A 240 10.10 6.74 -9.65
C ASP A 240 10.91 6.47 -10.91
N TYR A 241 10.40 6.87 -12.07
CA TYR A 241 11.09 6.70 -13.36
C TYR A 241 12.49 7.34 -13.35
N GLU A 242 12.59 8.60 -12.95
CA GLU A 242 13.86 9.35 -12.94
C GLU A 242 14.85 8.76 -11.95
N ILE A 243 14.39 8.37 -10.75
CA ILE A 243 15.23 7.69 -9.76
C ILE A 243 15.71 6.35 -10.30
N ILE A 244 14.85 5.54 -10.92
CA ILE A 244 15.25 4.27 -11.55
C ILE A 244 16.29 4.50 -12.64
N LYS A 245 16.09 5.51 -13.50
CA LYS A 245 16.99 5.84 -14.60
C LYS A 245 18.40 6.21 -14.10
N GLU A 246 18.49 6.96 -13.01
CA GLU A 246 19.76 7.38 -12.40
C GLU A 246 20.43 6.25 -11.59
N VAL A 247 19.66 5.43 -10.86
CA VAL A 247 20.18 4.40 -9.96
C VAL A 247 20.53 3.10 -10.70
N ASN A 248 19.60 2.60 -11.52
CA ASN A 248 19.76 1.36 -12.26
C ASN A 248 18.88 1.34 -13.52
N PRO A 249 19.38 1.90 -14.65
CA PRO A 249 18.58 2.06 -15.87
C PRO A 249 18.14 0.74 -16.52
N ILE A 250 18.74 -0.40 -16.15
CA ILE A 250 18.32 -1.72 -16.64
C ILE A 250 16.88 -2.04 -16.21
N LEU A 251 16.39 -1.43 -15.12
CA LEU A 251 15.04 -1.67 -14.60
C LEU A 251 13.94 -0.87 -15.31
N VAL A 252 14.28 0.06 -16.22
CA VAL A 252 13.29 0.94 -16.88
C VAL A 252 12.24 0.15 -17.66
N GLU A 253 12.66 -0.86 -18.44
CA GLU A 253 11.72 -1.67 -19.23
C GLU A 253 10.74 -2.44 -18.33
N SER A 254 11.26 -3.06 -17.26
CA SER A 254 10.44 -3.75 -16.25
C SER A 254 9.49 -2.78 -15.52
N TYR A 255 9.94 -1.56 -15.23
CA TYR A 255 9.10 -0.54 -14.60
C TYR A 255 7.94 -0.13 -15.52
N PHE A 256 8.21 0.14 -16.80
CA PHE A 256 7.17 0.44 -17.78
C PHE A 256 6.16 -0.71 -17.94
N LYS A 257 6.64 -1.96 -17.96
CA LYS A 257 5.77 -3.13 -17.97
C LYS A 257 4.87 -3.19 -16.73
N TRP A 258 5.41 -2.91 -15.55
CA TRP A 258 4.66 -2.85 -14.30
C TRP A 258 3.53 -1.80 -14.37
N ILE A 259 3.81 -0.60 -14.89
CA ILE A 259 2.79 0.45 -15.10
C ILE A 259 1.67 -0.04 -16.01
N CYS A 260 2.04 -0.61 -17.17
CA CYS A 260 1.07 -1.12 -18.14
C CYS A 260 0.18 -2.20 -17.53
N ASN A 261 0.76 -3.14 -16.77
CA ASN A 261 0.01 -4.16 -16.03
C ASN A 261 -0.98 -3.54 -15.03
N LYS A 262 -0.53 -2.57 -14.23
CA LYS A 262 -1.36 -1.87 -13.23
C LYS A 262 -2.51 -1.07 -13.85
N SER A 263 -2.30 -0.50 -15.03
CA SER A 263 -3.34 0.22 -15.78
C SER A 263 -4.39 -0.71 -16.40
N GLY A 264 -4.23 -2.03 -16.32
CA GLY A 264 -5.08 -3.01 -17.00
C GLY A 264 -4.78 -3.16 -18.50
N ASN A 265 -3.65 -2.62 -18.99
CA ASN A 265 -3.25 -2.65 -20.40
C ASN A 265 -1.89 -3.35 -20.60
N PRO A 266 -1.76 -4.65 -20.27
CA PRO A 266 -0.48 -5.37 -20.26
C PRO A 266 0.16 -5.53 -21.65
N THR A 267 -0.58 -5.28 -22.73
CA THR A 267 -0.09 -5.38 -24.11
C THR A 267 0.51 -4.08 -24.65
N VAL A 268 0.33 -2.97 -23.94
CA VAL A 268 0.91 -1.68 -24.34
C VAL A 268 2.40 -1.70 -24.03
N GLN A 269 3.21 -1.25 -24.98
CA GLN A 269 4.62 -0.96 -24.76
C GLN A 269 4.75 0.54 -24.55
N LEU A 270 5.12 0.92 -23.33
CA LEU A 270 5.38 2.32 -23.00
C LEU A 270 6.84 2.64 -23.35
N ASP A 271 7.05 3.75 -24.06
CA ASP A 271 8.35 4.39 -24.21
C ASP A 271 8.41 5.68 -23.39
N GLU A 272 9.57 6.33 -23.36
CA GLU A 272 9.80 7.54 -22.56
C GLU A 272 8.89 8.71 -22.99
N ASP A 273 8.70 8.91 -24.30
CA ASP A 273 7.84 9.99 -24.80
C ASP A 273 6.37 9.73 -24.42
N MET A 274 5.90 8.49 -24.57
CA MET A 274 4.56 8.09 -24.13
C MET A 274 4.39 8.24 -22.62
N PHE A 275 5.40 7.88 -21.83
CA PHE A 275 5.37 8.01 -20.37
C PHE A 275 5.12 9.46 -19.94
N TYR A 276 5.88 10.43 -20.45
CA TYR A 276 5.68 11.85 -20.11
C TYR A 276 4.40 12.46 -20.71
N ASN A 277 3.83 11.85 -21.75
CA ASN A 277 2.53 12.25 -22.28
C ASN A 277 1.36 11.73 -21.43
N VAL A 278 1.53 10.60 -20.74
CA VAL A 278 0.54 10.04 -19.82
C VAL A 278 0.61 10.74 -18.46
N PHE A 279 1.80 10.82 -17.87
CA PHE A 279 2.02 11.44 -16.56
C PHE A 279 2.38 12.91 -16.74
N VAL A 280 1.35 13.77 -16.66
CA VAL A 280 1.49 15.20 -16.90
C VAL A 280 1.51 15.97 -15.57
N ILE A 281 2.52 16.81 -15.39
CA ILE A 281 2.63 17.71 -14.23
C ILE A 281 2.78 19.19 -14.66
N PRO A 282 2.23 20.15 -13.89
CA PRO A 282 2.37 21.57 -14.16
C PRO A 282 3.83 22.02 -14.20
N ALA A 283 4.14 22.98 -15.07
CA ALA A 283 5.50 23.52 -15.23
C ALA A 283 6.10 24.03 -13.90
N GLN A 284 5.28 24.62 -13.03
CA GLN A 284 5.71 25.11 -11.72
C GLN A 284 6.22 24.01 -10.76
N ILE A 285 5.81 22.75 -10.95
CA ILE A 285 6.23 21.62 -10.12
C ILE A 285 7.49 20.96 -10.69
N LYS A 286 7.72 21.05 -12.01
CA LYS A 286 8.82 20.37 -12.71
C LYS A 286 10.20 20.67 -12.13
N GLU A 287 10.48 21.95 -11.83
CA GLU A 287 11.79 22.32 -11.28
C GLU A 287 11.97 21.82 -9.83
N GLY A 288 10.95 21.95 -8.98
CA GLY A 288 10.99 21.40 -7.62
C GLY A 288 11.13 19.87 -7.61
N LEU A 289 10.51 19.18 -8.57
CA LEU A 289 10.67 17.74 -8.73
C LEU A 289 12.11 17.36 -9.12
N LYS A 290 12.71 18.06 -10.09
CA LYS A 290 14.11 17.84 -10.49
C LYS A 290 15.07 18.08 -9.34
N GLU A 291 14.86 19.16 -8.57
CA GLU A 291 15.65 19.45 -7.37
C GLU A 291 15.52 18.32 -6.34
N ARG A 292 14.29 17.87 -6.06
CA ARG A 292 14.06 16.76 -5.14
C ARG A 292 14.74 15.46 -5.59
N ILE A 293 14.65 15.12 -6.88
CA ILE A 293 15.32 13.93 -7.42
C ILE A 293 16.83 14.05 -7.21
N ARG A 294 17.45 15.20 -7.52
CA ARG A 294 18.88 15.44 -7.26
C ARG A 294 19.24 15.28 -5.78
N GLU A 295 18.42 15.81 -4.87
CA GLU A 295 18.61 15.67 -3.43
C GLU A 295 18.53 14.22 -2.94
N ILE A 296 17.74 13.37 -3.59
CA ILE A 296 17.65 11.94 -3.28
C ILE A 296 18.89 11.23 -3.84
N VAL A 297 19.15 11.37 -5.14
CA VAL A 297 20.20 10.59 -5.82
C VAL A 297 21.63 11.01 -5.45
N GLN A 298 21.82 12.20 -4.86
CA GLN A 298 23.15 12.61 -4.35
C GLN A 298 23.70 11.63 -3.30
N PHE A 299 22.84 10.89 -2.58
CA PHE A 299 23.22 9.87 -1.61
C PHE A 299 23.75 8.55 -2.24
N LEU A 300 23.79 8.46 -3.57
CA LEU A 300 24.46 7.35 -4.25
C LEU A 300 25.99 7.38 -4.07
N ASN A 301 26.56 8.58 -3.89
CA ASN A 301 28.01 8.83 -3.83
C ASN A 301 28.55 8.80 -2.40
#